data_AF-R6E7S2-F1
#
_entry.id   AF-R6E7S2-F1
#
_cell.length_a   1.000
_cell.length_b   1.000
_cell.length_c   1.000
_cell.angle_alpha   90.00
_cell.angle_beta   90.00
_cell.angle_gamma   90.00
#
_symmetry.space_group_name_H-M   'P 1'
#
loop_
_entity.id
_entity.type
_entity.pdbx_description
1 polymer ?
#
loop_
_entity_poly.entity_id
_entity_poly.type
_entity_poly.pdbx_seq_one_letter_code
_entity_poly.pdbx_strand_id
1 'polypeptide(L)'
;MCECLVEQLLNGNKIQLGELGTFGISISSEGAESIEKFASKNIKAVNILFSPGADFENLIDRAEFNPVASRIAQKATLKAEKAGEATVDLEAAKNKVNAGGSQSTDEDEEDDSTGTGSTTVTPGTGGGGSSEDGGEE
;
A
#
# COMPACT_ATOMS: atom_id res chain seq x y z
N MET A 1 -11.48 -31.83 -3.39
CA MET A 1 -11.78 -31.24 -2.07
C MET A 1 -11.01 -29.94 -1.85
N CYS A 2 -11.09 -28.99 -2.80
CA CYS A 2 -10.61 -27.60 -2.67
C CYS A 2 -11.54 -26.61 -3.41
N GLU A 3 -12.80 -26.98 -3.67
CA GLU A 3 -13.82 -26.08 -4.25
C GLU A 3 -14.38 -25.10 -3.20
N CYS A 4 -14.04 -25.30 -1.93
CA CYS A 4 -14.71 -24.68 -0.81
C CYS A 4 -14.34 -23.20 -0.58
N LEU A 5 -13.16 -22.71 -0.98
CA LEU A 5 -12.77 -21.34 -0.59
C LEU A 5 -13.61 -20.29 -1.32
N VAL A 6 -13.66 -20.33 -2.64
CA VAL A 6 -14.44 -19.37 -3.43
C VAL A 6 -15.94 -19.53 -3.14
N GLU A 7 -16.43 -20.76 -3.00
CA GLU A 7 -17.84 -21.02 -2.68
C GLU A 7 -18.23 -20.49 -1.29
N GLN A 8 -17.42 -20.73 -0.26
CA GLN A 8 -17.69 -20.21 1.08
C GLN A 8 -17.63 -18.68 1.11
N LEU A 9 -16.70 -18.06 0.37
CA LEU A 9 -16.66 -16.61 0.22
C LEU A 9 -17.90 -16.06 -0.51
N LEU A 10 -18.35 -16.71 -1.60
CA LEU A 10 -19.58 -16.32 -2.32
C LEU A 10 -20.85 -16.52 -1.50
N ASN A 11 -20.84 -17.49 -0.57
CA ASN A 11 -21.90 -17.66 0.44
C ASN A 11 -21.85 -16.57 1.54
N GLY A 12 -20.87 -15.67 1.51
CA GLY A 12 -20.71 -14.60 2.50
C GLY A 12 -19.99 -15.01 3.79
N ASN A 13 -19.46 -16.24 3.85
CA ASN A 13 -18.73 -16.72 5.01
C ASN A 13 -17.31 -16.16 5.03
N LYS A 14 -16.83 -15.81 6.22
CA LYS A 14 -15.41 -15.53 6.44
C LYS A 14 -14.67 -16.84 6.64
N ILE A 15 -13.49 -16.95 6.05
CA ILE A 15 -12.67 -18.15 6.08
C ILE A 15 -11.38 -17.80 6.79
N GLN A 16 -11.20 -18.37 7.98
CA GLN A 16 -9.96 -18.23 8.74
C GLN A 16 -9.03 -19.40 8.41
N LEU A 17 -7.85 -19.10 7.87
CA LEU A 17 -6.83 -20.08 7.56
C LEU A 17 -5.72 -20.02 8.60
N GLY A 18 -6.05 -20.38 9.84
CA GLY A 18 -5.08 -20.44 10.95
C GLY A 18 -4.23 -19.16 11.06
N GLU A 19 -2.91 -19.34 11.06
CA GLU A 19 -1.90 -18.28 11.18
C GLU A 19 -1.71 -17.46 9.88
N LEU A 20 -2.19 -17.96 8.73
CA LEU A 20 -2.11 -17.22 7.47
C LEU A 20 -2.96 -15.94 7.51
N GLY A 21 -4.14 -16.03 8.12
CA GLY A 21 -5.07 -14.92 8.23
C GLY A 21 -6.50 -15.27 7.86
N THR A 22 -7.29 -14.23 7.57
CA THR A 22 -8.72 -14.34 7.31
C THR A 22 -9.08 -13.78 5.95
N PHE A 23 -9.85 -14.54 5.18
CA PHE A 23 -10.47 -14.12 3.94
C PHE A 23 -11.94 -13.77 4.19
N GLY A 24 -12.40 -12.68 3.60
CA GLY A 24 -13.80 -12.29 3.59
C GLY A 24 -14.17 -11.61 2.27
N ILE A 25 -15.44 -11.20 2.16
CA ILE A 25 -15.92 -10.45 1.01
C ILE A 25 -16.41 -9.06 1.42
N SER A 26 -16.22 -8.09 0.54
CA SER A 26 -16.87 -6.79 0.60
C SER A 26 -17.63 -6.55 -0.68
N ILE A 27 -18.85 -6.05 -0.56
CA ILE A 27 -19.69 -5.70 -1.70
C ILE A 27 -19.61 -4.20 -1.89
N SER A 28 -19.19 -3.77 -3.07
CA SER A 28 -19.27 -2.38 -3.49
C SER A 28 -20.57 -2.20 -4.27
N SER A 29 -21.46 -1.35 -3.78
CA SER A 29 -22.73 -1.05 -4.43
C SER A 29 -22.99 0.45 -4.50
N GLU A 30 -23.76 0.85 -5.50
CA GLU A 30 -24.32 2.19 -5.61
C GLU A 30 -25.70 2.25 -4.96
N GLY A 31 -25.95 3.32 -4.20
CA GLY A 31 -27.25 3.54 -3.58
C GLY A 31 -28.37 3.64 -4.63
N ALA A 32 -29.58 3.24 -4.24
CA ALA A 32 -30.79 3.48 -5.02
C ALA A 32 -31.70 4.46 -4.26
N GLU A 33 -32.58 5.16 -4.99
CA GLU A 33 -33.51 6.14 -4.40
C GLU A 33 -34.49 5.53 -3.37
N SER A 34 -34.77 4.23 -3.48
CA SER A 34 -35.59 3.49 -2.53
C SER A 34 -35.11 2.04 -2.40
N ILE A 35 -35.44 1.39 -1.29
CA ILE A 35 -35.10 -0.03 -1.04
C ILE A 35 -35.66 -0.93 -2.15
N GLU A 36 -36.86 -0.62 -2.65
CA GLU A 36 -37.54 -1.37 -3.71
C GLU A 36 -36.83 -1.28 -5.06
N LYS A 37 -36.06 -0.21 -5.31
CA LYS A 37 -35.29 -0.02 -6.54
C LYS A 37 -33.88 -0.60 -6.44
N PHE A 38 -33.43 -1.02 -5.27
CA PHE A 38 -32.13 -1.66 -5.11
C PHE A 38 -32.17 -3.08 -5.69
N ALA A 39 -31.39 -3.32 -6.74
CA ALA A 39 -31.31 -4.60 -7.43
C ALA A 39 -29.85 -5.05 -7.57
N SER A 40 -29.64 -6.29 -8.03
CA SER A 40 -28.29 -6.83 -8.32
C SER A 40 -27.48 -5.96 -9.29
N LYS A 41 -28.14 -5.14 -10.11
CA LYS A 41 -27.52 -4.15 -11.02
C LYS A 41 -26.79 -3.03 -10.27
N ASN A 42 -27.17 -2.75 -9.02
CA ASN A 42 -26.54 -1.74 -8.18
C ASN A 42 -25.25 -2.26 -7.54
N ILE A 43 -25.04 -3.58 -7.51
CA ILE A 43 -23.80 -4.20 -7.03
C ILE A 43 -22.75 -4.08 -8.14
N LYS A 44 -21.74 -3.24 -7.91
CA LYS A 44 -20.68 -2.93 -8.88
C LYS A 44 -19.53 -3.94 -8.84
N ALA A 45 -19.20 -4.44 -7.64
CA ALA A 45 -18.12 -5.40 -7.47
C ALA A 45 -18.28 -6.21 -6.18
N VAL A 46 -17.76 -7.45 -6.21
CA VAL A 46 -17.48 -8.26 -5.03
C VAL A 46 -15.97 -8.36 -4.90
N ASN A 47 -15.43 -7.79 -3.82
CA ASN A 47 -14.00 -7.74 -3.56
C ASN A 47 -13.63 -8.76 -2.50
N ILE A 48 -12.49 -9.43 -2.66
CA ILE A 48 -11.92 -10.28 -1.62
C ILE A 48 -11.10 -9.39 -0.69
N LEU A 49 -11.41 -9.46 0.60
CA LEU A 49 -10.62 -8.84 1.66
C LEU A 49 -9.77 -9.92 2.30
N PHE A 50 -8.47 -9.67 2.37
CA PHE A 50 -7.54 -10.50 3.12
C PHE A 50 -6.97 -9.71 4.28
N SER A 51 -7.14 -10.25 5.49
CA SER A 51 -6.50 -9.76 6.70
C SER A 51 -5.39 -10.74 7.07
N PRO A 52 -4.10 -10.35 6.94
CA PRO A 52 -3.00 -11.24 7.29
C PRO A 52 -3.06 -11.63 8.77
N GLY A 53 -2.64 -12.85 9.08
CA GLY A 53 -2.41 -13.26 10.47
C GLY A 53 -1.11 -12.66 11.02
N ALA A 54 -0.90 -12.79 12.33
CA ALA A 54 0.22 -12.17 13.05
C ALA A 54 1.60 -12.48 12.43
N ASP A 55 1.78 -13.70 11.90
CA ASP A 55 3.05 -14.12 11.29
C ASP A 55 3.35 -13.46 9.93
N PHE A 56 2.32 -12.88 9.32
CA PHE A 56 2.38 -12.15 8.04
C PHE A 56 2.31 -10.64 8.22
N GLU A 57 2.19 -10.14 9.45
CA GLU A 57 2.32 -8.72 9.76
C GLU A 57 3.81 -8.34 9.80
N ASN A 58 4.14 -7.13 9.34
CA ASN A 58 5.48 -6.54 9.45
C ASN A 58 6.64 -7.45 8.97
N LEU A 59 6.53 -7.99 7.74
CA LEU A 59 7.54 -8.85 7.13
C LEU A 59 8.87 -8.16 6.80
N ILE A 60 9.01 -6.86 7.10
CA ILE A 60 10.22 -6.08 6.80
C ILE A 60 11.47 -6.69 7.45
N ASP A 61 11.36 -7.17 8.70
CA ASP A 61 12.47 -7.78 9.44
C ASP A 61 12.91 -9.14 8.85
N ARG A 62 12.03 -9.76 8.05
CA ARG A 62 12.26 -11.05 7.39
C ARG A 62 12.58 -10.88 5.90
N ALA A 63 12.56 -9.66 5.38
CA ALA A 63 12.81 -9.38 3.98
C ALA A 63 14.29 -9.10 3.73
N GLU A 64 14.82 -9.68 2.66
CA GLU A 64 16.16 -9.35 2.17
C GLU A 64 16.05 -8.32 1.04
N PHE A 65 16.67 -7.16 1.23
CA PHE A 65 16.66 -6.08 0.24
C PHE A 65 17.96 -6.07 -0.55
N ASN A 66 17.87 -6.45 -1.83
CA ASN A 66 18.99 -6.34 -2.77
C ASN A 66 18.86 -5.05 -3.60
N PRO A 67 19.73 -4.05 -3.40
CA PRO A 67 19.67 -2.80 -4.17
C PRO A 67 20.04 -3.05 -5.63
N VAL A 68 19.13 -2.69 -6.53
CA VAL A 68 19.36 -2.77 -7.98
C VAL A 68 20.35 -1.71 -8.44
N ALA A 69 21.14 -2.03 -9.49
CA ALA A 69 22.19 -1.16 -10.02
C ALA A 69 21.72 0.27 -10.36
N SER A 70 20.46 0.45 -10.79
CA SER A 70 19.88 1.77 -11.07
C SER A 70 19.73 2.64 -9.82
N ARG A 71 19.37 2.07 -8.67
CA ARG A 71 19.27 2.80 -7.40
C ARG A 71 20.64 3.20 -6.88
N ILE A 72 21.62 2.32 -7.06
CA ILE A 72 23.02 2.59 -6.70
C ILE A 72 23.54 3.78 -7.53
N ALA A 73 23.29 3.79 -8.84
CA ALA A 73 23.65 4.89 -9.72
C ALA A 73 22.96 6.20 -9.34
N GLN A 74 21.65 6.18 -9.06
CA GLN A 74 20.90 7.37 -8.61
C GLN A 74 21.45 7.95 -7.30
N LYS A 75 21.77 7.10 -6.32
CA LYS A 75 22.36 7.53 -5.04
C LYS A 75 23.75 8.13 -5.24
N ALA A 76 24.55 7.53 -6.12
CA ALA A 76 25.87 8.05 -6.47
C ALA A 76 25.79 9.41 -7.18
N THR A 77 24.86 9.57 -8.12
CA THR A 77 24.63 10.85 -8.82
C THR A 77 24.15 11.93 -7.86
N LEU A 78 23.18 11.62 -6.99
CA LEU A 78 22.69 12.59 -6.00
C LEU A 78 23.80 13.03 -5.03
N LYS A 79 24.66 12.09 -4.62
CA LYS A 79 25.82 12.40 -3.78
C LYS A 79 26.85 13.27 -4.51
N ALA A 80 27.15 12.97 -5.76
CA ALA A 80 28.06 13.76 -6.59
C ALA A 80 27.51 15.17 -6.84
N GLU A 81 26.22 15.30 -7.15
CA GLU A 81 25.56 16.60 -7.36
C GLU A 81 25.57 17.45 -6.08
N LYS A 82 25.21 16.88 -4.92
CA LYS A 82 25.29 17.57 -3.63
C LYS A 82 26.72 17.98 -3.26
N ALA A 83 27.72 17.19 -3.67
CA ALA A 83 29.13 17.50 -3.49
C ALA A 83 29.71 18.46 -4.56
N GLY A 84 28.92 18.86 -5.56
CA GLY A 84 29.37 19.71 -6.67
C GLY A 84 30.33 19.03 -7.64
N GLU A 85 30.39 17.69 -7.65
CA GLU A 85 31.24 16.89 -8.53
C GLU A 85 30.56 16.66 -9.89
N ALA A 86 31.30 16.87 -10.98
CA ALA A 86 30.79 16.68 -12.35
C ALA A 86 30.82 15.20 -12.80
N THR A 87 31.39 14.30 -12.00
CA THR A 87 31.61 12.90 -12.35
C THR A 87 31.06 11.97 -11.28
N VAL A 88 30.42 10.88 -11.72
CA VAL A 88 29.83 9.86 -10.84
C VAL A 88 30.69 8.61 -10.87
N ASP A 89 31.26 8.22 -9.73
CA ASP A 89 31.99 6.95 -9.60
C ASP A 89 31.02 5.81 -9.22
N LEU A 90 30.68 4.99 -10.20
CA LEU A 90 29.78 3.85 -10.04
C LEU A 90 30.45 2.62 -9.40
N GLU A 91 31.79 2.49 -9.47
CA GLU A 91 32.50 1.33 -8.92
C GLU A 91 32.66 1.47 -7.40
N ALA A 92 32.98 2.67 -6.91
CA ALA A 92 32.94 2.97 -5.48
C ALA A 92 31.53 2.81 -4.88
N ALA A 93 30.48 3.14 -5.65
CA ALA A 93 29.09 3.00 -5.21
C ALA A 93 28.63 1.54 -5.10
N LYS A 94 29.07 0.65 -6.01
CA LYS A 94 28.77 -0.79 -5.94
C LYS A 94 29.52 -1.50 -4.80
N ASN A 95 30.77 -1.11 -4.52
CA ASN A 95 31.56 -1.77 -3.49
C ASN A 95 31.06 -1.46 -2.06
N LYS A 96 30.50 -0.26 -1.83
CA LYS A 96 29.87 0.12 -0.56
C LYS A 96 28.59 -0.66 -0.25
N VAL A 97 27.94 -1.22 -1.28
CA VAL A 97 26.73 -2.02 -1.15
C VAL A 97 27.03 -3.48 -0.77
N ASN A 98 28.13 -4.05 -1.26
CA ASN A 98 28.50 -5.45 -0.99
C ASN A 98 29.24 -5.66 0.35
N ALA A 99 29.78 -4.60 0.95
CA ALA A 99 30.63 -4.70 2.15
C ALA A 99 29.87 -4.65 3.50
N GLY A 100 28.53 -4.52 3.50
CA GLY A 100 27.75 -4.36 4.72
C GLY A 100 26.44 -5.12 4.67
N GLY A 101 26.39 -6.29 5.33
CA GLY A 101 25.14 -6.80 5.83
C GLY A 101 24.50 -5.74 6.74
N SER A 102 23.24 -5.43 6.49
CA SER A 102 22.35 -4.58 7.30
C SER A 102 23.09 -3.55 8.17
N GLN A 103 23.57 -2.46 7.55
CA GLN A 103 23.81 -1.24 8.29
C GLN A 103 23.30 -0.08 7.44
N SER A 104 22.07 0.31 7.72
CA SER A 104 21.59 1.67 7.50
C SER A 104 22.49 2.61 8.30
N THR A 105 23.64 2.98 7.75
CA THR A 105 24.23 4.29 8.04
C THR A 105 23.54 5.26 7.11
N ASP A 106 22.30 5.58 7.48
CA ASP A 106 21.73 6.89 7.25
C ASP A 106 22.59 7.85 8.08
N GLU A 107 23.63 8.38 7.46
CA GLU A 107 24.16 9.68 7.86
C GLU A 107 23.14 10.72 7.35
N ASP A 108 21.95 10.73 7.96
CA ASP A 108 21.00 11.83 7.86
C ASP A 108 21.29 12.76 9.04
N GLU A 109 21.80 13.94 8.70
CA GLU A 109 21.68 15.10 9.55
C GLU A 109 20.20 15.38 9.79
N GLU A 110 19.90 15.79 11.03
CA GLU A 110 18.56 16.06 11.55
C GLU A 110 17.73 16.97 10.63
N ASP A 111 16.59 16.46 10.13
CA ASP A 111 15.44 17.28 9.78
C ASP A 111 14.28 16.85 10.68
N ASP A 112 14.15 17.58 11.78
CA ASP A 112 13.03 17.54 12.71
C ASP A 112 11.75 18.03 12.00
N SER A 113 10.91 17.09 11.59
CA SER A 113 9.49 17.35 11.48
C SER A 113 8.68 16.13 11.89
N THR A 114 8.33 16.08 13.17
CA THR A 114 7.29 15.22 13.70
C THR A 114 5.96 15.51 13.01
N GLY A 115 5.59 14.70 12.02
CA GLY A 115 4.29 14.69 11.38
C GLY A 115 3.64 13.31 11.48
N THR A 116 2.97 13.03 12.60
CA THR A 116 2.08 11.86 12.74
C THR A 116 0.98 11.95 11.68
N GLY A 117 1.03 11.07 10.69
CA GLY A 117 0.03 10.92 9.63
C GLY A 117 -0.44 9.47 9.53
N SER A 118 -1.14 9.00 10.55
CA SER A 118 -1.88 7.74 10.52
C SER A 118 -2.91 7.79 9.40
N THR A 119 -2.65 7.12 8.26
CA THR A 119 -3.72 6.86 7.27
C THR A 119 -4.54 5.67 7.73
N THR A 120 -5.46 5.93 8.66
CA THR A 120 -6.59 5.04 8.93
C THR A 120 -7.58 5.22 7.79
N VAL A 121 -7.61 4.30 6.84
CA VAL A 121 -8.70 4.22 5.86
C VAL A 121 -10.00 3.86 6.58
N THR A 122 -10.82 4.87 6.84
CA THR A 122 -12.17 4.71 7.38
C THR A 122 -13.16 4.75 6.22
N PRO A 123 -14.00 3.72 6.00
CA PRO A 123 -15.06 3.78 5.00
C PRO A 123 -16.31 4.43 5.61
N GLY A 124 -16.60 5.69 5.25
CA GLY A 124 -17.92 6.33 5.45
C GLY A 124 -18.51 6.64 4.08
N THR A 125 -19.66 6.09 3.66
CA THR A 125 -21.05 6.44 4.04
C THR A 125 -21.32 7.94 3.92
N GLY A 126 -22.18 8.31 2.96
CA GLY A 126 -22.32 9.67 2.42
C GLY A 126 -23.24 10.64 3.16
N GLY A 127 -23.53 11.76 2.48
CA GLY A 127 -24.59 12.71 2.84
C GLY A 127 -24.28 14.17 2.53
N GLY A 128 -24.86 14.67 1.43
CA GLY A 128 -25.57 15.96 1.33
C GLY A 128 -24.84 17.30 1.53
N GLY A 129 -24.92 18.17 0.53
CA GLY A 129 -24.63 19.61 0.68
C GLY A 129 -24.73 20.38 -0.64
N SER A 130 -25.88 21.01 -0.87
CA SER A 130 -26.20 21.91 -1.99
C SER A 130 -25.30 23.15 -2.01
N SER A 131 -24.97 23.66 -3.20
CA SER A 131 -24.85 25.10 -3.49
C SER A 131 -24.94 25.33 -5.00
N GLU A 132 -25.86 26.20 -5.37
CA GLU A 132 -26.04 26.83 -6.69
C GLU A 132 -24.90 27.80 -7.02
N ASP A 133 -24.99 28.41 -8.22
CA ASP A 133 -24.27 29.58 -8.74
C ASP A 133 -22.99 29.20 -9.52
N GLY A 134 -22.86 29.41 -10.84
CA GLY A 134 -23.35 30.49 -11.69
C GLY A 134 -22.12 31.18 -12.29
N GLY A 135 -21.93 31.16 -13.62
CA GLY A 135 -20.83 31.89 -14.25
C GLY A 135 -20.43 31.39 -15.64
N GLU A 136 -20.91 32.11 -16.65
CA GLU A 136 -20.48 32.06 -18.05
C GLU A 136 -19.05 32.63 -18.19
N GLU A 137 -18.22 31.99 -19.02
CA GLU A 137 -17.54 32.56 -20.21
C GLU A 137 -16.82 31.43 -20.98
#